data_AF-A0A838W2L4-F1
#
_entry.id   AF-A0A838W2L4-F1
#
_cell.length_a   1.000
_cell.length_b   1.000
_cell.length_c   1.000
_cell.angle_alpha   90.00
_cell.angle_beta   90.00
_cell.angle_gamma   90.00
#
_symmetry.space_group_name_H-M   'P 1'
#
loop_
_entity.id
_entity.type
_entity.pdbx_description
1 polymer ?
#
loop_
_entity_poly.entity_id
_entity_poly.type
_entity_poly.pdbx_seq_one_letter_code
_entity_poly.pdbx_strand_id
1 'polypeptide(L)'
;MDENNQVACLITCLSAIQSSIYSKSVLLFFILGIFLQYLLFVLPIRKIIYERGKQFSLYPKMSTNYNDIKKLCTLSRLEIDESEIQKTLDKIKETILFFNKLDELELNDNEQEMSFNDMKTEIKIDDLREDLKTSKSSNVDGINGKETSFNFLNRKNGYVIGPRI
;
A
#
# COMPACT_ATOMS: atom_id res chain seq x y z
N MET A 1 62.19 -39.85 -35.96
CA MET A 1 60.81 -39.59 -35.51
C MET A 1 60.94 -38.62 -34.37
N ASP A 2 60.52 -37.39 -34.60
CA ASP A 2 61.11 -36.22 -33.96
C ASP A 2 60.46 -35.92 -32.61
N GLU A 3 61.28 -35.88 -31.56
CA GLU A 3 60.89 -35.55 -30.18
C GLU A 3 60.14 -34.21 -30.09
N ASN A 4 60.42 -33.29 -31.00
CA ASN A 4 59.74 -31.99 -31.11
C ASN A 4 58.24 -32.11 -31.42
N ASN A 5 57.82 -33.16 -32.15
CA ASN A 5 56.42 -33.35 -32.50
C ASN A 5 55.61 -33.90 -31.30
N GLN A 6 56.28 -34.63 -30.40
CA GLN A 6 55.66 -35.17 -29.19
C GLN A 6 55.42 -34.07 -28.14
N VAL A 7 56.36 -33.12 -28.01
CA VAL A 7 56.22 -31.95 -27.12
C VAL A 7 55.10 -31.01 -27.60
N ALA A 8 54.99 -30.76 -28.92
CA ALA A 8 53.93 -29.93 -29.48
C ALA A 8 52.51 -30.50 -29.22
N CYS A 9 52.38 -31.83 -29.26
CA CYS A 9 51.12 -32.53 -28.98
C CYS A 9 50.72 -32.42 -27.49
N LEU A 10 51.69 -32.54 -26.57
CA LEU A 10 51.41 -32.41 -25.13
C LEU A 10 50.96 -30.99 -24.75
N ILE A 11 51.55 -29.95 -25.36
CA ILE A 11 51.18 -28.54 -25.10
C ILE A 11 49.76 -28.24 -25.59
N THR A 12 49.37 -28.77 -26.75
CA THR A 12 48.00 -28.60 -27.28
C THR A 12 46.98 -29.38 -26.44
N CYS A 13 47.30 -30.57 -25.95
CA CYS A 13 46.42 -31.30 -25.01
C CYS A 13 46.26 -30.58 -23.66
N LEU A 14 47.34 -30.06 -23.08
CA LEU A 14 47.30 -29.33 -21.80
C LEU A 14 46.47 -28.05 -21.90
N SER A 15 46.64 -27.27 -22.98
CA SER A 15 45.85 -26.04 -23.20
C SER A 15 44.36 -26.33 -23.43
N ALA A 16 44.02 -27.44 -24.09
CA ALA A 16 42.63 -27.88 -24.27
C ALA A 16 41.98 -28.31 -22.93
N ILE A 17 42.70 -29.05 -22.08
CA ILE A 17 42.23 -29.45 -20.75
C ILE A 17 42.03 -28.22 -19.86
N GLN A 18 42.98 -27.28 -19.88
CA GLN A 18 42.91 -26.05 -19.11
C GLN A 18 41.68 -25.21 -19.52
N SER A 19 41.43 -25.04 -20.82
CA SER A 19 40.25 -24.32 -21.33
C SER A 19 38.93 -25.00 -20.94
N SER A 20 38.89 -26.33 -20.92
CA SER A 20 37.71 -27.11 -20.49
C SER A 20 37.43 -26.96 -18.99
N ILE A 21 38.47 -26.93 -18.16
CA ILE A 21 38.34 -26.72 -16.71
C ILE A 21 37.89 -25.28 -16.40
N TYR A 22 38.46 -24.29 -17.08
CA TYR A 22 38.05 -22.88 -16.93
C TYR A 22 36.61 -22.64 -17.39
N SER A 23 36.16 -23.28 -18.47
CA SER A 23 34.76 -23.16 -18.92
C SER A 23 33.77 -23.72 -17.89
N LYS A 24 34.09 -24.88 -17.29
CA LYS A 24 33.24 -25.48 -16.24
C LYS A 24 33.24 -24.68 -14.94
N SER A 25 34.38 -24.12 -14.53
CA SER A 25 34.45 -23.30 -13.32
C SER A 25 33.67 -21.99 -13.48
N VAL A 26 33.81 -21.32 -14.63
CA VAL A 26 33.04 -20.10 -14.94
C VAL A 26 31.53 -20.38 -14.95
N LEU A 27 31.09 -21.49 -15.55
CA LEU A 27 29.69 -21.90 -15.52
C LEU A 27 29.19 -22.13 -14.08
N LEU A 28 30.00 -22.77 -13.23
CA LEU A 28 29.65 -23.06 -11.84
C LEU A 28 29.53 -21.77 -11.01
N PHE A 29 30.43 -20.79 -11.21
CA PHE A 29 30.32 -19.48 -10.58
C PHE A 29 29.10 -18.69 -11.07
N PHE A 30 28.73 -18.82 -12.34
CA PHE A 30 27.55 -18.17 -12.90
C PHE A 30 26.26 -18.75 -12.30
N ILE A 31 26.17 -20.09 -12.17
CA ILE A 31 25.04 -20.77 -11.54
C ILE A 31 24.95 -20.41 -10.04
N LEU A 32 26.08 -20.42 -9.32
CA LEU A 32 26.11 -20.01 -7.91
C LEU A 32 25.70 -18.53 -7.75
N GLY A 33 26.13 -17.65 -8.65
CA GLY A 33 25.76 -16.24 -8.64
C GLY A 33 24.26 -16.04 -8.81
N ILE A 34 23.65 -16.71 -9.80
CA ILE A 34 22.20 -16.68 -10.02
C ILE A 34 21.47 -17.24 -8.80
N PHE A 35 21.94 -18.35 -8.23
CA PHE A 35 21.31 -18.97 -7.06
C PHE A 35 21.39 -18.08 -5.82
N LEU A 36 22.53 -17.43 -5.58
CA LEU A 36 22.72 -16.50 -4.47
C LEU A 36 21.87 -15.24 -4.64
N GLN A 37 21.76 -14.73 -5.87
CA GLN A 37 20.88 -13.62 -6.20
C GLN A 37 19.41 -14.01 -5.98
N TYR A 38 18.99 -15.19 -6.45
CA TYR A 38 17.63 -15.70 -6.21
C TYR A 38 17.34 -15.86 -4.71
N LEU A 39 18.29 -16.37 -3.93
CA LEU A 39 18.17 -16.52 -2.47
C LEU A 39 18.02 -15.15 -1.78
N LEU A 40 18.84 -14.17 -2.16
CA LEU A 40 18.82 -12.82 -1.60
C LEU A 40 17.55 -12.04 -1.95
N PHE A 41 16.96 -12.27 -3.13
CA PHE A 41 15.75 -11.58 -3.55
C PHE A 41 14.47 -12.29 -3.09
N VAL A 42 14.41 -13.62 -3.12
CA VAL A 42 13.18 -14.37 -2.86
C VAL A 42 12.90 -14.56 -1.36
N LEU A 43 13.93 -14.70 -0.53
CA LEU A 43 13.74 -14.83 0.93
C LEU A 43 13.10 -13.60 1.60
N PRO A 44 13.53 -12.35 1.35
CA PRO A 44 12.88 -11.19 1.96
C PRO A 44 11.46 -10.99 1.43
N ILE A 45 11.21 -11.27 0.14
CA ILE A 45 9.87 -11.18 -0.44
C ILE A 45 8.90 -12.15 0.24
N ARG A 46 9.31 -13.42 0.46
CA ARG A 46 8.47 -14.39 1.18
C ARG A 46 8.19 -13.98 2.63
N LYS A 47 9.15 -13.36 3.32
CA LYS A 47 8.94 -12.85 4.68
C LYS A 47 7.94 -11.69 4.71
N ILE A 48 8.02 -10.78 3.74
CA ILE A 48 7.09 -9.65 3.59
C ILE A 48 5.68 -10.15 3.25
N ILE A 49 5.55 -11.10 2.33
CA ILE A 49 4.25 -11.71 1.95
C ILE A 49 3.63 -12.43 3.16
N TYR A 50 4.43 -13.19 3.92
CA TYR A 50 3.95 -13.90 5.10
C TYR A 50 3.51 -12.96 6.23
N GLU A 51 4.28 -11.92 6.52
CA GLU A 51 3.90 -10.87 7.48
C GLU A 51 2.63 -10.14 7.06
N ARG A 52 2.47 -9.82 5.77
CA ARG A 52 1.27 -9.16 5.25
C ARG A 52 0.03 -10.05 5.27
N GLY A 53 0.15 -11.33 4.89
CA GLY A 53 -0.96 -12.30 5.02
C GLY A 53 -1.40 -12.50 6.48
N LYS A 54 -0.47 -12.38 7.43
CA LYS A 54 -0.79 -12.37 8.86
C LYS A 54 -1.54 -11.11 9.29
N GLN A 55 -1.26 -9.94 8.70
CA GLN A 55 -1.98 -8.69 9.04
C GLN A 55 -3.44 -8.68 8.55
N PHE A 56 -3.73 -9.29 7.39
CA PHE A 56 -5.11 -9.39 6.90
C PHE A 56 -5.94 -10.44 7.65
N SER A 57 -5.34 -11.52 8.14
CA SER A 57 -6.02 -12.48 9.02
C SER A 57 -6.13 -12.02 10.49
N LEU A 58 -5.53 -10.87 10.83
CA LEU A 58 -5.50 -10.29 12.16
C LEU A 58 -6.54 -9.19 12.39
N TYR A 59 -7.52 -9.02 11.50
CA TYR A 59 -8.72 -8.30 11.91
C TYR A 59 -9.44 -9.20 12.93
N PRO A 60 -9.46 -8.86 14.23
CA PRO A 60 -10.25 -9.62 15.17
C PRO A 60 -11.68 -9.58 14.64
N LYS A 61 -12.27 -10.77 14.45
CA LYS A 61 -13.68 -10.94 14.11
C LYS A 61 -14.49 -9.93 14.91
N MET A 62 -15.00 -8.90 14.24
CA MET A 62 -15.54 -7.72 14.92
C MET A 62 -16.73 -8.14 15.79
N SER A 63 -16.52 -8.32 17.09
CA SER A 63 -17.59 -8.52 18.06
C SER A 63 -18.07 -7.14 18.51
N THR A 64 -19.13 -6.64 17.90
CA THR A 64 -19.72 -5.36 18.31
C THR A 64 -20.57 -5.55 19.56
N ASN A 65 -20.09 -4.98 20.67
CA ASN A 65 -20.86 -4.89 21.91
C ASN A 65 -21.61 -3.56 21.98
N TYR A 66 -22.62 -3.50 22.84
CA TYR A 66 -23.41 -2.30 23.12
C TYR A 66 -22.53 -1.08 23.48
N ASN A 67 -21.53 -1.31 24.33
CA ASN A 67 -20.60 -0.26 24.77
C ASN A 67 -19.73 0.28 23.61
N ASP A 68 -19.41 -0.55 22.63
CA ASP A 68 -18.60 -0.14 21.48
C ASP A 68 -19.39 0.79 20.56
N ILE A 69 -20.69 0.50 20.36
CA ILE A 69 -21.58 1.37 19.60
C ILE A 69 -21.79 2.70 20.32
N LYS A 70 -22.00 2.67 21.65
CA LYS A 70 -22.13 3.89 22.45
C LYS A 70 -20.87 4.77 22.37
N LYS A 71 -19.69 4.14 22.41
CA LYS A 71 -18.40 4.83 22.23
C LYS A 71 -18.26 5.39 20.82
N LEU A 72 -18.66 4.64 19.79
CA LEU A 72 -18.66 5.10 18.40
C LEU A 72 -19.55 6.33 18.22
N CYS A 73 -20.78 6.31 18.74
CA CYS A 73 -21.68 7.47 18.71
C CYS A 73 -21.05 8.70 19.37
N THR A 74 -20.38 8.51 20.50
CA THR A 74 -19.67 9.59 21.22
C THR A 74 -18.52 10.17 20.38
N LEU A 75 -17.70 9.31 19.77
CA LEU A 75 -16.58 9.73 18.90
C LEU A 75 -17.07 10.45 17.65
N SER A 76 -18.19 10.03 17.09
CA SER A 76 -18.82 10.64 15.92
C SER A 76 -19.65 11.88 16.25
N ARG A 77 -19.78 12.24 17.54
CA ARG A 77 -20.64 13.34 18.01
C ARG A 77 -22.10 13.18 17.55
N LEU A 78 -22.58 11.95 17.52
CA LEU A 78 -23.96 11.61 17.21
C LEU A 78 -24.73 11.41 18.51
N GLU A 79 -25.73 12.25 18.74
CA GLU A 79 -26.72 12.05 19.80
C GLU A 79 -27.78 11.07 19.28
N ILE A 80 -27.78 9.86 19.83
CA ILE A 80 -28.73 8.82 19.50
C ILE A 80 -29.43 8.41 20.80
N ASP A 81 -30.76 8.36 20.77
CA ASP A 81 -31.55 7.92 21.91
C ASP A 81 -31.23 6.46 22.27
N GLU A 82 -31.20 6.14 23.57
CA GLU A 82 -30.84 4.81 24.06
C GLU A 82 -31.76 3.71 23.47
N SER A 83 -33.02 4.05 23.16
CA SER A 83 -33.98 3.15 22.48
C SER A 83 -33.63 2.83 21.02
N GLU A 84 -32.84 3.68 20.37
CA GLU A 84 -32.41 3.51 18.99
C GLU A 84 -31.00 2.91 18.88
N ILE A 85 -30.20 2.96 19.95
CA ILE A 85 -28.86 2.36 20.01
C ILE A 85 -28.94 0.86 19.68
N GLN A 86 -29.93 0.15 20.23
CA GLN A 86 -30.07 -1.28 19.98
C GLN A 86 -30.38 -1.59 18.51
N LYS A 87 -31.28 -0.83 17.88
CA LYS A 87 -31.60 -0.97 16.45
C LYS A 87 -30.39 -0.65 15.57
N THR A 88 -29.62 0.35 15.97
CA THR A 88 -28.39 0.77 15.28
C THR A 88 -27.32 -0.31 15.37
N LEU A 89 -27.18 -0.92 16.55
CA LEU A 89 -26.28 -2.05 16.78
C LEU A 89 -26.62 -3.25 15.90
N ASP A 90 -27.91 -3.60 15.76
CA ASP A 90 -28.34 -4.71 14.91
C ASP A 90 -28.03 -4.44 13.42
N LYS A 91 -28.28 -3.21 12.94
CA LYS A 91 -27.92 -2.79 11.57
C LYS A 91 -26.41 -2.81 11.32
N ILE A 92 -25.62 -2.34 12.29
CA ILE A 92 -24.16 -2.36 12.18
C ILE A 92 -23.65 -3.80 12.15
N LYS A 93 -24.22 -4.70 12.96
CA LYS A 93 -23.90 -6.13 12.90
C LYS A 93 -24.19 -6.75 11.54
N GLU A 94 -25.36 -6.46 10.97
CA GLU A 94 -25.72 -6.91 9.63
C GLU A 94 -24.73 -6.41 8.57
N THR A 95 -24.37 -5.12 8.65
CA THR A 95 -23.40 -4.50 7.74
C THR A 95 -22.02 -5.16 7.86
N ILE A 96 -21.53 -5.38 9.09
CA ILE A 96 -20.26 -6.07 9.34
C ILE A 96 -20.30 -7.50 8.80
N LEU A 97 -21.39 -8.22 9.01
CA LEU A 97 -21.56 -9.57 8.48
C LEU A 97 -21.57 -9.59 6.95
N PHE A 98 -22.13 -8.57 6.30
CA PHE A 98 -22.09 -8.42 4.86
C PHE A 98 -20.65 -8.23 4.36
N PHE A 99 -19.87 -7.34 4.99
CA PHE A 99 -18.46 -7.16 4.63
C PHE A 99 -17.62 -8.43 4.86
N ASN A 100 -17.82 -9.14 5.97
CA ASN A 100 -17.12 -10.41 6.20
C ASN A 100 -17.39 -11.44 5.09
N LYS A 101 -18.60 -11.46 4.51
CA LYS A 101 -18.92 -12.33 3.36
C LYS A 101 -18.24 -11.89 2.07
N LEU A 102 -18.03 -10.59 1.88
CA LEU A 102 -17.29 -10.07 0.72
C LEU A 102 -15.80 -10.43 0.83
N ASP A 103 -15.23 -10.31 2.02
CA ASP A 103 -13.84 -10.70 2.30
C ASP A 103 -13.62 -12.20 2.02
N GLU A 104 -14.60 -13.06 2.31
CA GLU A 104 -14.56 -14.49 1.98
C GLU A 104 -14.63 -14.77 0.46
N LEU A 105 -15.21 -13.86 -0.33
CA LEU A 105 -15.33 -14.00 -1.79
C LEU A 105 -14.08 -13.51 -2.52
N GLU A 106 -13.44 -12.43 -2.06
CA GLU A 106 -12.21 -11.88 -2.66
C GLU A 106 -10.98 -12.78 -2.45
N LEU A 107 -10.96 -13.63 -1.43
CA LEU A 107 -9.85 -14.55 -1.19
C LEU A 107 -9.78 -15.73 -2.18
N ASN A 108 -10.80 -15.95 -3.01
CA ASN A 108 -10.85 -17.05 -3.97
C ASN A 108 -10.41 -16.68 -5.39
N ASP A 109 -10.30 -15.38 -5.70
CA ASP A 109 -9.80 -14.92 -6.99
C ASP A 109 -8.45 -14.23 -6.83
N ASN A 110 -7.47 -14.80 -7.53
CA ASN A 110 -6.08 -14.34 -7.68
C ASN A 110 -5.86 -12.83 -7.52
N GLU A 111 -4.90 -12.48 -6.67
CA GLU A 111 -3.95 -11.37 -6.83
C GLU A 111 -4.49 -10.16 -7.60
N GLN A 112 -5.33 -9.35 -6.96
CA GLN A 112 -5.35 -7.92 -7.26
C GLN A 112 -4.80 -7.16 -6.06
N GLU A 113 -3.48 -7.23 -5.93
CA GLU A 113 -2.75 -6.13 -5.31
C GLU A 113 -3.22 -4.83 -5.97
N MET A 114 -3.86 -3.95 -5.21
CA MET A 114 -3.92 -2.55 -5.57
C MET A 114 -2.50 -2.13 -5.95
N SER A 115 -2.30 -1.74 -7.21
CA SER A 115 -1.06 -1.15 -7.68
C SER A 115 -0.80 0.12 -6.87
N PHE A 116 -0.04 -0.01 -5.80
CA PHE A 116 0.44 1.10 -4.97
C PHE A 116 1.40 2.04 -5.73
N ASN A 117 1.66 1.79 -7.03
CA ASN A 117 2.45 2.69 -7.86
C ASN A 117 1.82 4.08 -8.07
N ASP A 118 0.55 4.29 -7.68
CA ASP A 118 -0.09 5.61 -7.71
C ASP A 118 0.09 6.43 -6.42
N MET A 119 0.64 5.84 -5.35
CA MET A 119 1.15 6.59 -4.20
C MET A 119 2.59 7.02 -4.44
N LYS A 120 2.83 7.74 -5.54
CA LYS A 120 4.12 8.36 -5.79
C LYS A 120 4.28 9.53 -4.81
N THR A 121 5.03 9.31 -3.74
CA THR A 121 5.38 10.33 -2.73
C THR A 121 6.29 11.43 -3.30
N GLU A 122 6.81 11.23 -4.51
CA GLU A 122 7.57 12.22 -5.27
C GLU A 122 6.63 13.05 -6.13
N ILE A 123 6.09 14.11 -5.53
CA ILE A 123 5.44 15.20 -6.27
C ILE A 123 6.54 15.97 -7.00
N LYS A 124 6.39 16.21 -8.31
CA LYS A 124 7.35 17.05 -9.04
C LYS A 124 7.33 18.45 -8.45
N ILE A 125 8.47 19.14 -8.44
CA ILE A 125 8.54 20.53 -7.94
C ILE A 125 7.52 21.43 -8.66
N ASP A 126 7.28 21.17 -9.94
CA ASP A 126 6.31 21.89 -10.77
C ASP A 126 4.83 21.60 -10.40
N ASP A 127 4.57 20.53 -9.65
CA ASP A 127 3.24 20.16 -9.14
C ASP A 127 2.99 20.71 -7.71
N LEU A 128 3.95 21.42 -7.12
CA LEU A 128 3.77 22.11 -5.84
C LEU A 128 2.90 23.36 -6.06
N ARG A 129 1.95 23.59 -5.16
CA ARG A 129 1.16 24.82 -5.17
C ARG A 129 2.06 26.02 -4.95
N GLU A 130 2.11 26.92 -5.93
CA GLU A 130 2.82 28.20 -5.82
C GLU A 130 2.21 29.08 -4.72
N ASP A 131 3.06 29.79 -3.97
CA ASP A 131 2.64 30.79 -2.97
C ASP A 131 2.22 32.11 -3.64
N LEU A 132 1.30 32.01 -4.61
CA LEU A 132 0.67 33.16 -5.22
C LEU A 132 -0.50 33.59 -4.35
N LYS A 133 -0.44 34.84 -3.88
CA LYS A 133 -1.60 35.51 -3.28
C LYS A 133 -2.67 35.66 -4.36
N THR A 134 -3.64 34.75 -4.36
CA THR A 134 -4.87 34.95 -5.11
C THR A 134 -5.56 36.13 -4.45
N SER A 135 -5.44 37.31 -5.07
CA SER A 135 -6.34 38.42 -4.74
C SER A 135 -7.74 37.86 -4.92
N LYS A 136 -8.60 38.03 -3.91
CA LYS A 136 -10.03 37.76 -4.09
C LYS A 136 -10.50 38.71 -5.18
N SER A 137 -10.45 38.29 -6.44
CA SER A 137 -10.95 39.07 -7.56
C SER A 137 -12.47 39.06 -7.42
N SER A 138 -12.99 40.17 -6.92
CA SER A 138 -14.34 40.55 -7.26
C SER A 138 -14.40 40.65 -8.79
N ASN A 139 -15.08 39.70 -9.43
CA ASN A 139 -15.43 39.63 -10.86
C ASN A 139 -14.33 39.00 -11.74
N VAL A 140 -14.55 38.06 -12.67
CA VAL A 140 -15.69 37.44 -13.37
C VAL A 140 -15.03 36.25 -14.12
N ASP A 141 -15.43 34.98 -13.98
CA ASP A 141 -16.41 34.30 -14.83
C ASP A 141 -16.61 32.85 -14.33
N GLY A 142 -17.86 32.39 -14.20
CA GLY A 142 -18.19 30.96 -14.25
C GLY A 142 -18.98 30.32 -13.10
N ILE A 143 -19.08 30.95 -11.92
CA ILE A 143 -20.06 30.58 -10.88
C ILE A 143 -20.50 31.89 -10.24
N ASN A 144 -21.76 32.28 -10.47
CA ASN A 144 -22.38 33.45 -9.84
C ASN A 144 -21.91 33.56 -8.39
N GLY A 145 -21.33 34.72 -8.06
CA GLY A 145 -20.72 35.10 -6.79
C GLY A 145 -21.67 35.07 -5.59
N LYS A 146 -22.29 33.92 -5.34
CA LYS A 146 -22.53 33.49 -3.99
C LYS A 146 -21.14 33.22 -3.45
N GLU A 147 -20.63 34.17 -2.68
CA GLU A 147 -19.91 33.79 -1.46
C GLU A 147 -20.55 32.48 -1.00
N THR A 148 -19.76 31.43 -0.78
CA THR A 148 -20.23 30.33 0.05
C THR A 148 -20.49 30.94 1.42
N SER A 149 -21.63 31.62 1.50
CA SER A 149 -22.22 32.20 2.66
C SER A 149 -22.71 30.98 3.38
N PHE A 150 -21.79 30.31 4.04
CA PHE A 150 -22.11 29.34 5.06
C PHE A 150 -23.06 30.07 5.98
N ASN A 151 -24.36 29.82 5.82
CA ASN A 151 -25.36 30.60 6.51
C ASN A 151 -25.38 30.10 7.95
N PHE A 152 -24.44 30.62 8.75
CA PHE A 152 -24.32 30.26 10.15
C PHE A 152 -25.49 30.89 10.88
N LEU A 153 -26.30 30.06 11.53
CA LEU A 153 -27.46 30.49 12.31
C LEU A 153 -27.12 31.55 13.36
N ASN A 154 -25.92 31.45 13.95
CA ASN A 154 -25.46 32.34 15.01
C ASN A 154 -24.22 33.13 14.58
N ARG A 155 -24.41 34.39 14.16
CA ARG A 155 -23.32 35.32 13.85
C ARG A 155 -23.44 36.61 14.66
N LYS A 156 -22.31 37.14 15.14
CA LYS A 156 -22.22 38.47 15.75
C LYS A 156 -20.88 39.10 15.43
N ASN A 157 -20.88 40.32 14.90
CA ASN A 157 -19.68 41.11 14.60
C ASN A 157 -18.62 40.38 13.74
N GLY A 158 -19.06 39.55 12.78
CA GLY A 158 -18.14 38.76 11.94
C GLY A 158 -17.68 37.43 12.53
N TYR A 159 -18.12 37.07 13.73
CA TYR A 159 -17.81 35.79 14.39
C TYR A 159 -18.99 34.81 14.34
N VAL A 160 -18.69 33.52 14.27
CA VAL A 160 -19.67 32.44 14.49
C VAL A 160 -19.74 32.17 15.99
N ILE A 161 -20.92 32.32 16.59
CA ILE A 161 -21.11 32.07 18.02
C ILE A 161 -21.52 30.62 18.23
N GLY A 162 -20.77 29.91 19.07
CA GLY A 162 -21.11 28.57 19.56
C GLY A 162 -21.21 28.53 21.09
N PRO A 163 -21.62 27.39 21.66
CA PRO A 163 -21.55 27.15 23.09
C PRO A 163 -20.13 27.38 23.62
N ARG A 164 -20.03 27.95 24.83
CA ARG A 164 -18.74 28.14 25.49
C ARG A 164 -18.20 26.78 25.91
N ILE A 165 -16.97 26.49 25.46
CA ILE A 165 -16.20 25.28 25.82
C ILE A 165 -15.61 25.46 27.22
#